data_AF-A0A368HHC3-F1
#
_entry.id   AF-A0A368HHC3-F1
#
_cell.length_a   1.000
_cell.length_b   1.000
_cell.length_c   1.000
_cell.angle_alpha   90.00
_cell.angle_beta   90.00
_cell.angle_gamma   90.00
#
_symmetry.space_group_name_H-M   'P 1'
#
loop_
_entity.id
_entity.type
_entity.pdbx_description
1 polymer ?
#
loop_
_entity_poly.entity_id
_entity_poly.type
_entity_poly.pdbx_seq_one_letter_code
_entity_poly.pdbx_strand_id
1 'polypeptide(L)'
;MAGTARFVPAQPDVANAVGRSTSAHAVQVRRLFENLLPQGQALDDAVQALKISKSNLAGLLVGLGRETAGAIRLVVAGAPTSDRDEKRRVPAVEWSERICQRAGQPFSVWDGKVRPSIAGY
;
A
#
# COMPACT_ATOMS: atom_id res chain seq x y z
N MET A 1 -19.58 -6.96 28.10
CA MET A 1 -19.94 -7.70 26.86
C MET A 1 -18.66 -7.96 26.09
N ALA A 2 -18.14 -9.20 26.13
CA ALA A 2 -16.98 -9.58 25.34
C ALA A 2 -17.45 -9.95 23.92
N GLY A 3 -17.16 -9.11 22.93
CA GLY A 3 -17.47 -9.40 21.54
C GLY A 3 -16.56 -10.51 21.01
N THR A 4 -17.13 -11.60 20.51
CA THR A 4 -16.40 -12.68 19.86
C THR A 4 -15.75 -12.13 18.58
N ALA A 5 -14.43 -11.93 18.59
CA ALA A 5 -13.69 -11.53 17.40
C ALA A 5 -13.81 -12.64 16.34
N ARG A 6 -14.55 -12.37 15.26
CA ARG A 6 -14.67 -13.28 14.12
C ARG A 6 -13.55 -12.98 13.13
N PHE A 7 -12.79 -14.00 12.74
CA PHE A 7 -11.80 -13.86 11.67
C PHE A 7 -12.50 -13.52 10.35
N VAL A 8 -12.05 -12.43 9.72
CA VAL A 8 -12.50 -12.01 8.39
C VAL A 8 -11.28 -12.12 7.46
N PRO A 9 -11.33 -12.95 6.41
CA PRO A 9 -10.21 -13.08 5.49
C PRO A 9 -10.03 -11.82 4.65
N ALA A 10 -8.78 -11.54 4.26
CA ALA A 10 -8.41 -10.41 3.39
C ALA A 10 -9.19 -10.38 2.07
N GLN A 11 -9.39 -11.55 1.45
CA GLN A 11 -10.30 -11.75 0.34
C GLN A 11 -10.97 -13.14 0.43
N PRO A 12 -12.24 -13.28 0.02
CA PRO A 12 -13.00 -14.52 0.16
C PRO A 12 -12.43 -15.68 -0.67
N ASP A 13 -11.77 -15.39 -1.78
CA ASP A 13 -11.14 -16.37 -2.66
C ASP A 13 -9.80 -16.91 -2.13
N VAL A 14 -9.06 -16.12 -1.33
CA VAL A 14 -7.84 -16.57 -0.64
C VAL A 14 -8.16 -17.46 0.58
N ALA A 15 -9.33 -17.28 1.19
CA ALA A 15 -9.75 -18.04 2.38
C ALA A 15 -10.10 -19.50 2.10
N ASN A 16 -10.59 -19.79 0.88
CA ASN A 16 -11.16 -21.09 0.53
C ASN A 16 -10.11 -21.97 -0.17
N ALA A 17 -9.05 -22.35 0.55
CA ALA A 17 -7.95 -23.18 0.03
C ALA A 17 -8.26 -24.69 0.02
N VAL A 18 -9.37 -25.13 0.63
CA VAL A 18 -9.74 -26.55 0.69
C VAL A 18 -10.07 -27.05 -0.72
N GLY A 19 -9.19 -27.90 -1.27
CA GLY A 19 -9.35 -28.55 -2.58
C GLY A 19 -8.69 -27.87 -3.78
N ARG A 20 -7.89 -26.80 -3.60
CA ARG A 20 -7.16 -26.17 -4.72
C ARG A 20 -5.74 -26.70 -4.88
N SER A 21 -5.29 -26.79 -6.14
CA SER A 21 -3.86 -27.01 -6.44
C SER A 21 -3.02 -25.84 -5.93
N THR A 22 -1.85 -26.15 -5.36
CA THR A 22 -0.86 -25.18 -4.82
C THR A 22 -0.52 -24.08 -5.83
N SER A 23 -0.49 -24.39 -7.13
CA SER A 23 -0.20 -23.41 -8.19
C SER A 23 -1.31 -22.38 -8.36
N ALA A 24 -2.58 -22.81 -8.30
CA ALA A 24 -3.73 -21.91 -8.38
C ALA A 24 -3.70 -20.94 -7.20
N HIS A 25 -3.56 -21.47 -5.99
CA HIS A 25 -3.50 -20.68 -4.76
C HIS A 25 -2.38 -19.62 -4.81
N ALA A 26 -1.19 -19.98 -5.30
CA ALA A 26 -0.08 -19.04 -5.46
C ALA A 26 -0.42 -17.88 -6.41
N VAL A 27 -1.15 -18.15 -7.51
CA VAL A 27 -1.60 -17.12 -8.46
C VAL A 27 -2.60 -16.16 -7.81
N GLN A 28 -3.55 -16.67 -7.01
CA GLN A 28 -4.49 -15.80 -6.28
C GLN A 28 -3.79 -14.91 -5.26
N VAL A 29 -2.88 -15.48 -4.45
CA VAL A 29 -2.10 -14.72 -3.47
C VAL A 29 -1.27 -13.63 -4.16
N ARG A 30 -0.64 -13.94 -5.29
CA ARG A 30 0.10 -12.94 -6.07
C ARG A 30 -0.81 -11.80 -6.54
N ARG A 31 -1.99 -12.12 -7.09
CA ARG A 31 -2.97 -11.11 -7.55
C ARG A 31 -3.45 -10.22 -6.41
N LEU A 32 -3.69 -10.78 -5.22
CA LEU A 32 -4.02 -10.00 -4.02
C LEU A 32 -2.95 -8.92 -3.79
N PHE A 33 -1.67 -9.30 -3.75
CA PHE A 33 -0.60 -8.34 -3.51
C PHE A 33 -0.43 -7.31 -4.64
N GLU A 34 -0.59 -7.73 -5.90
CA GLU A 34 -0.57 -6.81 -7.04
C GLU A 34 -1.71 -5.77 -6.94
N ASN A 35 -2.89 -6.18 -6.46
CA ASN A 35 -4.03 -5.28 -6.25
C ASN A 35 -3.86 -4.33 -5.05
N LEU A 36 -2.93 -4.62 -4.14
CA LEU A 36 -2.60 -3.70 -3.04
C LEU A 36 -1.65 -2.58 -3.47
N LEU A 37 -0.97 -2.74 -4.60
CA LEU A 37 -0.08 -1.71 -5.13
C LEU A 37 -0.89 -0.62 -5.85
N PRO A 38 -0.37 0.63 -5.86
CA PRO A 38 -0.90 1.67 -6.74
C PRO A 38 -0.81 1.23 -8.21
N GLN A 39 -1.66 1.81 -9.05
CA GLN A 39 -1.70 1.56 -10.49
C GLN A 39 -1.43 2.86 -11.27
N GLY A 40 -1.11 2.73 -12.56
CA GLY A 40 -0.88 3.87 -13.44
C GLY A 40 0.24 4.80 -12.95
N GLN A 41 0.02 6.11 -13.05
CA GLN A 41 1.01 7.14 -12.71
C GLN A 41 1.48 7.06 -11.25
N ALA A 42 0.59 6.71 -10.31
CA ALA A 42 0.96 6.59 -8.90
C ALA A 42 2.00 5.49 -8.65
N LEU A 43 1.99 4.43 -9.46
CA LEU A 43 3.02 3.39 -9.41
C LEU A 43 4.35 3.90 -9.99
N ASP A 44 4.29 4.67 -11.07
CA ASP A 44 5.48 5.23 -11.71
C ASP A 44 6.16 6.26 -10.79
N ASP A 45 5.38 7.12 -10.14
CA ASP A 45 5.86 8.06 -9.12
C ASP A 45 6.49 7.31 -7.94
N ALA A 46 5.88 6.19 -7.52
CA ALA A 46 6.40 5.38 -6.42
C ALA A 46 7.71 4.70 -6.75
N VAL A 47 7.81 4.13 -7.95
CA VAL A 47 9.03 3.55 -8.51
C VAL A 47 10.16 4.58 -8.56
N GLN A 48 9.85 5.79 -9.03
CA GLN A 48 10.81 6.89 -9.11
C GLN A 48 11.27 7.35 -7.71
N ALA A 49 10.33 7.53 -6.77
CA ALA A 49 10.61 7.98 -5.42
C ALA A 49 11.42 6.94 -4.61
N LEU A 50 11.08 5.66 -4.73
CA LEU A 50 11.74 4.57 -4.02
C LEU A 50 13.02 4.08 -4.71
N LYS A 51 13.23 4.44 -5.99
CA LYS A 51 14.32 3.94 -6.84
C LYS A 51 14.34 2.41 -6.97
N ILE A 52 13.15 1.81 -7.07
CA ILE A 52 12.95 0.36 -7.18
C ILE A 52 12.34 0.05 -8.54
N SER A 53 12.80 -1.01 -9.22
CA SER A 53 12.19 -1.46 -10.49
C SER A 53 10.70 -1.76 -10.33
N LYS A 54 9.88 -1.39 -11.33
CA LYS A 54 8.44 -1.73 -11.41
C LYS A 54 8.17 -3.24 -11.37
N SER A 55 9.13 -4.06 -11.79
CA SER A 55 9.04 -5.53 -11.73
C SER A 55 9.35 -6.13 -10.36
N ASN A 56 9.93 -5.35 -9.43
CA ASN A 56 10.30 -5.82 -8.11
C ASN A 56 9.12 -5.69 -7.12
N LEU A 57 8.17 -6.62 -7.24
CA LEU A 57 6.98 -6.69 -6.39
C LEU A 57 7.33 -6.68 -4.90
N ALA A 58 8.31 -7.48 -4.47
CA ALA A 58 8.71 -7.55 -3.06
C ALA A 58 9.24 -6.20 -2.54
N GLY A 59 10.10 -5.52 -3.31
CA GLY A 59 10.62 -4.20 -2.95
C GLY A 59 9.51 -3.14 -2.86
N LEU A 60 8.55 -3.18 -3.79
CA LEU A 60 7.39 -2.29 -3.77
C LEU A 60 6.49 -2.56 -2.55
N LEU A 61 6.25 -3.82 -2.20
CA LEU A 61 5.47 -4.20 -1.02
C LEU A 61 6.17 -3.77 0.28
N VAL A 62 7.50 -3.82 0.36
CA VAL A 62 8.23 -3.30 1.52
C VAL A 62 8.13 -1.78 1.62
N GLY A 63 8.25 -1.07 0.49
CA GLY A 63 8.22 0.39 0.44
C GLY A 63 6.83 1.00 0.64
N LEU A 64 5.77 0.32 0.17
CA LEU A 64 4.39 0.84 0.14
C LEU A 64 3.45 0.08 1.07
N GLY A 65 3.80 -1.12 1.51
CA GLY A 65 2.93 -2.05 2.21
C GLY A 65 2.49 -1.60 3.61
N ARG A 66 3.03 -0.49 4.12
CA ARG A 66 2.63 0.06 5.42
C ARG A 66 1.30 0.82 5.38
N GLU A 67 0.89 1.27 4.21
CA GLU A 67 -0.29 2.12 3.98
C GLU A 67 -1.14 1.50 2.85
N THR A 68 -1.46 0.20 2.90
CA THR A 68 -2.23 -0.43 1.79
C THR A 68 -3.72 -0.13 1.88
N ALA A 69 -4.42 -0.34 0.76
CA ALA A 69 -5.88 -0.25 0.74
C ALA A 69 -6.53 -1.24 1.73
N GLY A 70 -7.54 -0.78 2.46
CA GLY A 70 -8.27 -1.58 3.44
C GLY A 70 -7.60 -1.61 4.81
N ALA A 71 -7.52 -2.80 5.43
CA ALA A 71 -7.00 -3.00 6.80
C ALA A 71 -5.73 -3.88 6.83
N ILE A 72 -5.07 -4.05 5.69
CA ILE A 72 -3.87 -4.88 5.56
C ILE A 72 -2.64 -3.99 5.76
N ARG A 73 -1.67 -4.51 6.51
CA ARG A 73 -0.35 -3.89 6.64
C ARG A 73 0.71 -4.96 6.44
N LEU A 74 1.65 -4.68 5.55
CA LEU A 74 2.81 -5.51 5.31
C LEU A 74 3.99 -4.91 6.08
N VAL A 75 4.62 -5.75 6.88
CA VAL A 75 5.80 -5.40 7.66
C VAL A 75 6.87 -6.46 7.41
N VAL A 76 8.12 -6.03 7.42
CA VAL A 76 9.25 -6.96 7.38
C VAL A 76 9.29 -7.69 8.72
N ALA A 77 9.42 -9.02 8.68
CA ALA A 77 9.52 -9.83 9.90
C ALA A 77 10.69 -9.34 10.77
N GLY A 78 10.43 -9.10 12.05
CA GLY A 78 11.43 -8.57 12.99
C GLY A 78 11.66 -7.06 12.93
N ALA A 79 11.02 -6.33 12.00
CA ALA A 79 11.02 -4.88 12.04
C ALA A 79 10.08 -4.36 13.16
N PRO A 80 10.44 -3.25 13.83
CA PRO A 80 9.56 -2.64 14.82
C PRO A 80 8.23 -2.24 14.15
N THR A 81 7.12 -2.72 14.71
CA THR A 81 5.76 -2.43 14.24
C THR A 81 5.20 -1.13 14.82
N SER A 82 5.98 -0.41 15.63
CA SER A 82 5.61 0.85 16.25
C SER A 82 5.63 1.99 15.23
N ASP A 83 4.64 1.93 14.35
CA ASP A 83 3.90 3.05 13.78
C ASP A 83 3.48 4.03 14.85
N ARG A 84 4.34 4.95 15.32
CA ARG A 84 3.78 6.08 16.06
C ARG A 84 2.78 6.77 15.13
N ASP A 85 1.55 6.98 15.62
CA ASP A 85 0.50 7.74 14.94
C ASP A 85 0.89 9.23 14.91
N GLU A 86 2.00 9.52 14.22
CA GLU A 86 2.56 10.85 14.04
C GLU A 86 1.84 11.47 12.85
N LYS A 87 0.67 12.03 13.13
CA LYS A 87 -0.03 12.88 12.17
C LYS A 87 0.78 14.16 11.98
N ARG A 88 1.41 14.30 10.81
CA ARG A 88 2.07 15.55 10.43
C ARG A 88 1.00 16.60 10.13
N ARG A 89 1.09 17.75 10.79
CA ARG A 89 0.27 18.92 10.43
C ARG A 89 0.75 19.48 9.09
N VAL A 90 -0.17 19.66 8.15
CA VAL A 90 0.07 20.37 6.89
C VAL A 90 -0.56 21.77 7.00
N PRO A 91 0.24 22.86 7.02
CA PRO A 91 -0.29 24.22 7.02
C PRO A 91 -1.05 24.55 5.72
N ALA A 92 -2.01 25.48 5.79
CA ALA A 92 -2.77 25.89 4.63
C ALA A 92 -1.88 26.45 3.49
N VAL A 93 -0.80 27.16 3.84
CA VAL A 93 0.16 27.68 2.85
C VAL A 93 0.88 26.56 2.09
N GLU A 94 1.39 25.54 2.81
CA GLU A 94 2.03 24.36 2.20
C GLU A 94 1.05 23.61 1.30
N TRP A 95 -0.19 23.47 1.76
CA TRP A 95 -1.27 22.82 1.00
C TRP A 95 -1.62 23.58 -0.29
N SER A 96 -1.74 24.90 -0.22
CA SER A 96 -2.00 25.75 -1.38
C SER A 96 -0.85 25.68 -2.39
N GLU A 97 0.40 25.75 -1.94
CA GLU A 97 1.58 25.61 -2.79
C GLU A 97 1.59 24.24 -3.50
N ARG A 98 1.29 23.17 -2.76
CA ARG A 98 1.16 21.81 -3.30
C ARG A 98 0.12 21.69 -4.41
N ILE A 99 -1.04 22.31 -4.24
CA ILE A 99 -2.08 22.31 -5.26
C ILE A 99 -1.62 23.05 -6.52
N CYS A 100 -0.99 24.21 -6.36
CA CYS A 100 -0.48 25.01 -7.48
C CYS A 100 0.65 24.30 -8.24
N GLN A 101 1.52 23.57 -7.53
CA GLN A 101 2.69 22.91 -8.11
C GLN A 101 2.43 21.45 -8.54
N ARG A 102 1.19 20.96 -8.45
CA ARG A 102 0.81 19.56 -8.74
C ARG A 102 1.23 19.05 -10.13
N ALA A 103 1.44 19.95 -11.09
CA ALA A 103 1.90 19.59 -12.44
C ALA A 103 3.37 19.15 -12.46
N GLY A 104 4.21 19.68 -11.56
CA GLY A 104 5.63 19.33 -11.44
C GLY A 104 5.96 18.46 -10.24
N GLN A 105 5.06 18.35 -9.26
CA GLN A 105 5.26 17.55 -8.06
C GLN A 105 4.10 16.56 -7.86
N PRO A 106 4.37 15.24 -7.91
CA PRO A 106 3.37 14.22 -7.62
C PRO A 106 2.68 14.42 -6.26
N PHE A 107 1.34 14.42 -6.27
CA PHE A 107 0.54 14.59 -5.07
C PHE A 107 0.61 13.38 -4.12
N SER A 108 1.02 12.24 -4.65
CA SER A 108 1.24 10.97 -3.95
C SER A 108 2.52 10.96 -3.11
N VAL A 109 3.46 11.88 -3.31
CA VAL A 109 4.75 11.89 -2.62
C VAL A 109 4.77 13.00 -1.59
N TRP A 110 4.98 12.68 -0.31
CA TRP A 110 5.07 13.62 0.82
C TRP A 110 6.30 13.31 1.67
N ASP A 111 7.11 14.32 1.98
CA ASP A 111 8.30 14.17 2.83
C ASP A 111 9.26 13.07 2.33
N GLY A 112 9.38 12.93 0.99
CA GLY A 112 10.16 11.86 0.34
C GLY A 112 9.55 10.46 0.44
N LYS A 113 8.36 10.33 1.01
CA LYS A 113 7.62 9.07 1.16
C LYS A 113 6.41 9.06 0.25
N VAL A 114 6.20 7.95 -0.43
CA VAL A 114 4.96 7.73 -1.17
C VAL A 114 3.85 7.49 -0.14
N ARG A 115 2.85 8.37 -0.13
CA ARG A 115 1.63 8.23 0.63
C ARG A 115 0.53 7.85 -0.36
N PRO A 116 0.01 6.63 -0.30
CA PRO A 116 -1.04 6.21 -1.23
C PRO A 116 -2.30 7.03 -0.95
N SER A 117 -2.67 7.86 -1.92
CA SER A 117 -4.02 8.41 -2.01
C SER A 117 -4.81 7.40 -2.83
N ILE A 118 -5.69 6.65 -2.15
CA ILE A 118 -6.78 5.80 -2.68
C ILE A 118 -6.62 5.32 -4.14
N ALA A 119 -6.54 3.99 -4.33
CA ALA A 119 -6.62 3.38 -5.66
C ALA A 119 -7.89 3.85 -6.40
N GLY A 120 -7.70 4.54 -7.52
CA GLY A 120 -8.76 5.09 -8.37
C GLY A 120 -8.15 5.93 -9.49
N TYR A 121 -8.75 5.87 -10.68
CA TYR A 121 -8.30 6.55 -11.91
C TYR A 121 -8.76 8.01 -11.94
#